data_AF-C7M0R1-F1
#
_entry.id   AF-C7M0R1-F1
#
_cell.length_a   1.000
_cell.length_b   1.000
_cell.length_c   1.000
_cell.angle_alpha   90.00
_cell.angle_beta   90.00
_cell.angle_gamma   90.00
#
_symmetry.space_group_name_H-M   'P 1'
#
loop_
_entity.id
_entity.type
_entity.pdbx_description
1 polymer ?
#
loop_
_entity_poly.entity_id
_entity_poly.type
_entity_poly.pdbx_seq_one_letter_code
_entity_poly.pdbx_strand_id
1 'polypeptide(L)'
;MDWQKRAAYIRSRHGIEPGWADEAINEDHAVWLTPDPASRSGRSVRVIGYSPSARDVLVVILVAADVDETERPAGEWWGANAWVAGPRDRRIYAEEDR
;
A
#
# COMPACT_ATOMS: atom_id res chain seq x y z
N MET A 1 2.04 -6.87 7.91
CA MET A 1 2.27 -5.42 7.78
C MET A 1 1.75 -4.73 9.02
N ASP A 2 2.29 -3.56 9.35
CA ASP A 2 1.91 -2.82 10.56
C ASP A 2 1.46 -1.39 10.25
N TRP A 3 0.26 -1.04 10.69
CA TRP A 3 -0.37 0.26 10.49
C TRP A 3 -0.37 1.14 11.75
N GLN A 4 0.23 0.72 12.86
CA GLN A 4 0.17 1.40 14.16
C GLN A 4 0.49 2.90 14.07
N LYS A 5 1.43 3.29 13.19
CA LYS A 5 1.86 4.68 13.01
C LYS A 5 0.95 5.52 12.09
N ARG A 6 0.14 4.90 11.23
CA ARG A 6 -0.54 5.60 10.10
C ARG A 6 -2.02 5.28 9.94
N ALA A 7 -2.58 4.33 10.69
CA ALA A 7 -3.98 3.93 10.63
C ALA A 7 -4.95 5.12 10.75
N ALA A 8 -4.79 5.97 11.76
CA ALA A 8 -5.65 7.13 11.97
C ALA A 8 -5.55 8.16 10.83
N TYR A 9 -4.37 8.29 10.23
CA TYR A 9 -4.15 9.21 9.12
C TYR A 9 -4.88 8.74 7.86
N ILE A 10 -4.70 7.49 7.42
CA ILE A 10 -5.32 7.00 6.18
C ILE A 10 -6.85 6.96 6.28
N ARG A 11 -7.39 6.67 7.46
CA ARG A 11 -8.84 6.75 7.73
C ARG A 11 -9.35 8.18 7.55
N SER A 12 -8.77 9.13 8.25
CA SER A 12 -9.26 10.52 8.26
C SER A 12 -9.01 11.24 6.93
N ARG A 13 -7.87 10.99 6.29
CA ARG A 13 -7.45 11.69 5.07
C ARG A 13 -7.97 11.07 3.78
N HIS A 14 -8.09 9.76 3.73
CA HIS A 14 -8.37 9.00 2.51
C HIS A 14 -9.61 8.10 2.62
N GLY A 15 -10.22 7.97 3.81
CA GLY A 15 -11.35 7.09 4.03
C GLY A 15 -11.00 5.61 3.88
N ILE A 16 -9.72 5.24 4.02
CA ILE A 16 -9.24 3.86 3.87
C ILE A 16 -9.07 3.23 5.24
N GLU A 17 -9.68 2.06 5.42
CA GLU A 17 -9.42 1.19 6.57
C GLU A 17 -8.12 0.39 6.36
N PRO A 18 -7.27 0.24 7.40
CA PRO A 18 -6.06 -0.59 7.33
C PRO A 18 -6.30 -1.99 6.75
N GLY A 19 -7.39 -2.65 7.16
CA GLY A 19 -7.74 -3.98 6.66
C GLY A 19 -8.03 -4.02 5.15
N TRP A 20 -8.55 -2.96 4.56
CA TRP A 20 -8.76 -2.88 3.10
C TRP A 20 -7.43 -2.78 2.37
N ALA A 21 -6.49 -2.01 2.92
CA ALA A 21 -5.16 -1.93 2.35
C ALA A 21 -4.39 -3.26 2.50
N ASP A 22 -4.60 -3.99 3.60
CA ASP A 22 -4.05 -5.33 3.77
C ASP A 22 -4.66 -6.31 2.74
N GLU A 23 -5.96 -6.24 2.45
CA GLU A 23 -6.58 -7.02 1.37
C GLU A 23 -5.94 -6.74 0.01
N ALA A 24 -5.77 -5.46 -0.35
CA ALA A 24 -5.17 -5.06 -1.61
C ALA A 24 -3.71 -5.54 -1.78
N ILE A 25 -2.98 -5.71 -0.68
CA ILE A 25 -1.60 -6.23 -0.70
C ILE A 25 -1.55 -7.74 -0.86
N ASN A 26 -2.50 -8.44 -0.24
CA ASN A 26 -2.56 -9.90 -0.25
C ASN A 26 -3.33 -10.46 -1.45
N GLU A 27 -3.73 -9.60 -2.38
CA GLU A 27 -4.31 -10.04 -3.65
C GLU A 27 -3.24 -10.70 -4.52
N ASP A 28 -3.57 -11.87 -5.08
CA ASP A 28 -2.65 -12.67 -5.91
C ASP A 28 -2.11 -11.91 -7.13
N HIS A 29 -2.88 -10.97 -7.67
CA HIS A 29 -2.52 -10.15 -8.84
C HIS A 29 -2.10 -8.72 -8.49
N ALA A 30 -1.79 -8.44 -7.21
CA ALA A 30 -1.31 -7.13 -6.81
C ALA A 30 -0.01 -6.77 -7.55
N VAL A 31 0.07 -5.55 -8.08
CA VAL A 31 1.26 -5.03 -8.75
C VAL A 31 2.21 -4.42 -7.72
N TRP A 32 3.42 -4.97 -7.62
CA TRP A 32 4.49 -4.48 -6.75
C TRP A 32 5.51 -3.68 -7.53
N LEU A 33 5.52 -2.36 -7.32
CA LEU A 33 6.51 -1.45 -7.89
C LEU A 33 7.60 -1.18 -6.84
N THR A 34 8.74 -1.86 -7.00
CA THR A 34 9.89 -1.72 -6.12
C THR A 34 11.10 -1.18 -6.89
N PRO A 35 11.62 0.01 -6.54
CA PRO A 35 11.05 0.96 -5.59
C PRO A 35 9.76 1.63 -6.12
N ASP A 36 9.01 2.29 -5.24
CA ASP A 36 7.90 3.17 -5.62
C ASP A 36 8.42 4.22 -6.62
N PRO A 37 7.86 4.30 -7.84
CA PRO A 37 8.35 5.22 -8.87
C PRO A 37 8.29 6.70 -8.49
N ALA A 38 7.47 7.06 -7.50
CA ALA A 38 7.39 8.43 -6.98
C ALA A 38 8.32 8.68 -5.78
N SER A 39 9.01 7.65 -5.29
CA SER A 39 9.90 7.75 -4.13
C SER A 39 11.20 8.45 -4.50
N ARG A 40 11.47 9.58 -3.85
CA ARG A 40 12.74 10.31 -4.04
C ARG A 40 13.93 9.62 -3.37
N SER A 41 13.69 8.88 -2.30
CA SER A 41 14.72 8.15 -1.56
C SER A 41 14.95 6.71 -2.08
N GLY A 42 14.01 6.19 -2.87
CA GLY A 42 14.03 4.81 -3.35
C GLY A 42 13.77 3.76 -2.26
N ARG A 43 13.28 4.17 -1.08
CA ARG A 43 13.12 3.30 0.10
C ARG A 43 11.70 2.80 0.34
N SER A 44 10.74 3.28 -0.45
CA SER A 44 9.35 2.84 -0.36
C SER A 44 9.00 1.90 -1.51
N VAL A 45 7.99 1.09 -1.29
CA VAL A 45 7.38 0.22 -2.29
C VAL A 45 5.95 0.69 -2.52
N ARG A 46 5.49 0.66 -3.77
CA ARG A 46 4.08 0.89 -4.11
C ARG A 46 3.45 -0.44 -4.50
N VAL A 47 2.35 -0.77 -3.82
CA VAL A 47 1.49 -1.89 -4.17
C VAL A 47 0.19 -1.34 -4.75
N ILE A 48 -0.28 -1.92 -5.84
CA ILE A 48 -1.57 -1.59 -6.45
C ILE A 48 -2.37 -2.89 -6.53
N GLY A 49 -3.50 -2.97 -5.81
CA GLY A 49 -4.29 -4.19 -5.78
C GLY A 49 -5.74 -3.96 -5.37
N TYR A 50 -6.57 -4.96 -5.59
CA TYR A 50 -8.00 -4.88 -5.32
C TYR A 50 -8.33 -5.24 -3.87
N SER A 51 -9.15 -4.40 -3.23
CA SER A 51 -9.76 -4.72 -1.93
C SER A 51 -11.23 -5.06 -2.12
N PRO A 52 -11.65 -6.31 -1.81
CA PRO A 52 -13.06 -6.69 -1.83
C PRO A 52 -13.93 -5.87 -0.89
N SER A 53 -13.42 -5.49 0.28
CA SER A 53 -14.17 -4.70 1.26
C SER A 53 -14.33 -3.24 0.83
N ALA A 54 -13.30 -2.64 0.22
CA ALA A 54 -13.40 -1.31 -0.38
C ALA A 54 -14.17 -1.31 -1.71
N ARG A 55 -14.32 -2.50 -2.35
CA ARG A 55 -14.83 -2.70 -3.70
C ARG A 55 -14.10 -1.86 -4.74
N ASP A 56 -12.82 -1.62 -4.53
CA ASP A 56 -12.02 -0.77 -5.40
C ASP A 56 -10.54 -1.18 -5.41
N VAL A 57 -9.83 -0.73 -6.43
CA VAL A 57 -8.37 -0.84 -6.54
C VAL A 57 -7.75 0.23 -5.66
N LEU A 58 -6.86 -0.17 -4.77
CA LEU A 58 -6.15 0.69 -3.85
C LEU A 58 -4.67 0.77 -4.22
N VAL A 59 -4.09 1.92 -3.94
CA VAL A 59 -2.64 2.11 -3.90
C VAL A 59 -2.22 2.10 -2.44
N VAL A 60 -1.23 1.28 -2.10
CA VAL A 60 -0.65 1.17 -0.76
C VAL A 60 0.84 1.43 -0.83
N ILE A 61 1.35 2.30 0.05
CA ILE A 61 2.77 2.62 0.17
C ILE A 61 3.33 1.93 1.40
N LEU A 62 4.37 1.14 1.18
CA LEU A 62 5.10 0.39 2.21
C LEU A 62 6.50 0.94 2.38
N VAL A 63 7.03 0.83 3.59
CA VAL A 63 8.45 1.03 3.88
C VAL A 63 8.95 -0.15 4.69
N ALA A 64 10.18 -0.60 4.41
CA ALA A 64 10.75 -1.80 5.03
C ALA A 64 10.90 -1.64 6.55
N ALA A 65 10.88 -2.76 7.28
CA ALA A 65 11.00 -2.77 8.73
C ALA A 65 12.27 -2.09 9.27
N ASP A 66 13.35 -2.08 8.49
CA ASP A 66 14.66 -1.54 8.87
C ASP A 66 14.78 -0.02 8.74
N VAL A 67 13.75 0.68 8.25
CA VAL A 67 13.77 2.15 8.19
C VAL A 67 13.69 2.81 9.57
N ASP A 68 13.23 2.07 10.58
CA ASP A 68 13.23 2.48 11.99
C ASP A 68 13.97 1.40 12.80
N GLU A 69 15.22 1.68 13.15
CA GLU A 69 16.06 0.73 13.89
C GLU A 69 15.61 0.56 15.36
N THR A 70 14.75 1.47 15.85
CA THR A 70 14.31 1.48 17.26
C THR A 70 13.01 0.72 17.48
N GLU A 71 12.20 0.57 16.44
CA GLU A 71 10.90 -0.10 16.51
C GLU A 71 10.70 -0.91 15.22
N ARG A 72 10.39 -2.21 15.36
CA ARG A 72 10.04 -3.06 14.23
C ARG A 72 8.52 -3.22 14.11
N PRO A 73 7.98 -3.32 12.89
CA PRO A 73 6.58 -3.64 12.69
C PRO A 73 6.30 -5.08 13.12
N ALA A 74 5.04 -5.39 13.41
CA ALA A 74 4.59 -6.78 13.65
C ALA A 74 4.73 -7.72 12.41
N GLY A 75 5.29 -7.24 11.30
CA GLY A 75 5.63 -8.01 10.10
C GLY A 75 6.82 -7.38 9.35
N GLU A 76 6.97 -7.63 8.05
CA GLU A 76 8.11 -7.15 7.27
C GLU A 76 8.03 -5.68 6.83
N TRP A 77 6.82 -5.11 6.88
CA TRP A 77 6.52 -3.80 6.31
C TRP A 77 5.76 -2.91 7.28
N TRP A 78 6.15 -1.64 7.32
CA TRP A 78 5.32 -0.56 7.84
C TRP A 78 4.37 -0.05 6.73
N GLY A 79 3.10 0.13 7.08
CA GLY A 79 2.16 0.86 6.24
C GLY A 79 2.38 2.36 6.34
N ALA A 80 2.80 2.99 5.24
CA ALA A 80 3.12 4.41 5.19
C ALA A 80 1.92 5.27 4.76
N ASN A 81 1.17 4.82 3.76
CA ASN A 81 -0.02 5.52 3.25
C ASN A 81 -0.89 4.59 2.37
N ALA A 82 -2.17 4.93 2.16
CA ALA A 82 -3.07 4.23 1.24
C ALA A 82 -4.16 5.15 0.70
N TRP A 83 -4.58 4.94 -0.55
CA TRP A 83 -5.68 5.67 -1.21
C TRP A 83 -6.29 4.90 -2.39
N VAL A 84 -7.47 5.31 -2.85
CA VAL A 84 -8.11 4.76 -4.07
C VAL A 84 -7.27 5.05 -5.32
N ALA A 85 -7.01 4.03 -6.14
CA ALA A 85 -6.20 4.17 -7.34
C ALA A 85 -6.79 5.16 -8.36
N GLY A 86 -5.93 6.06 -8.85
CA GLY A 86 -6.26 6.96 -9.96
C GLY A 86 -6.15 6.28 -11.33
N PRO A 87 -6.50 6.97 -12.43
CA PRO A 87 -6.51 6.37 -13.77
C PRO A 87 -5.18 5.74 -14.21
N ARG A 88 -4.04 6.35 -13.82
CA ARG A 88 -2.72 5.82 -14.13
C ARG A 88 -2.45 4.49 -13.43
N ASP A 89 -2.66 4.43 -12.13
CA ASP A 89 -2.41 3.22 -11.33
C ASP A 89 -3.38 2.09 -11.72
N ARG A 90 -4.65 2.43 -12.01
CA ARG A 90 -5.62 1.46 -12.54
C ARG A 90 -5.21 0.87 -13.89
N ARG A 91 -4.60 1.67 -14.76
CA ARG A 91 -4.10 1.16 -16.04
C ARG A 91 -2.93 0.19 -15.83
N ILE A 92 -2.02 0.50 -14.92
CA ILE A 92 -0.92 -0.40 -14.55
C ILE A 92 -1.48 -1.72 -14.01
N TYR A 93 -2.43 -1.65 -13.07
CA TYR A 93 -3.09 -2.82 -12.51
C TYR A 93 -3.79 -3.69 -13.57
N ALA A 94 -4.56 -3.08 -14.46
CA ALA A 94 -5.25 -3.79 -15.54
C ALA A 94 -4.32 -4.37 -16.62
N GLU A 95 -3.07 -3.91 -16.71
CA GLU A 95 -2.07 -4.49 -17.61
C GLU A 95 -1.47 -5.79 -17.04
N GLU A 96 -1.42 -5.94 -15.71
CA GLU A 96 -0.94 -7.14 -15.01
C GLU A 96 -2.03 -8.22 -14.85
N ASP A 97 -3.31 -7.82 -14.72
CA ASP A 97 -4.48 -8.72 -14.62
C ASP A 97 -4.86 -9.43 -15.95
N ARG A 98 -3.94 -9.49 -16.93
CA ARG A 98 -4.16 -10.12 -18.26
C ARG A 98 -3.38 -11.40 -18.44
#